data_AF-A0A8T4P3W8-F1
#
_entry.id   AF-A0A8T4P3W8-F1
#
_cell.length_a   1.000
_cell.length_b   1.000
_cell.length_c   1.000
_cell.angle_alpha   90.00
_cell.angle_beta   90.00
_cell.angle_gamma   90.00
#
_symmetry.space_group_name_H-M   'P 1'
#
loop_
_entity.id
_entity.type
_entity.pdbx_description
1 polymer ?
#
loop_
_entity_poly.entity_id
_entity_poly.type
_entity_poly.pdbx_seq_one_letter_code
_entity_poly.pdbx_strand_id
1 'polypeptide(L)' 'MSDEQKAFLLRVDVTSNNIQTTMKTQNVTPQEAIGFLEMAKAQILDNLKQGRKDIFQAFKKEGEGQ' A
#
# COMPACT_ATOMS: atom_id res chain seq x y z
N MET A 1 -18.63 -8.11 26.03
CA MET A 1 -18.56 -8.10 24.55
C MET A 1 -17.10 -8.32 24.21
N SER A 2 -16.71 -9.52 23.80
CA SER A 2 -15.38 -9.74 23.23
C SER A 2 -15.39 -9.10 21.85
N ASP A 3 -14.62 -8.04 21.64
CA ASP A 3 -14.48 -7.43 20.32
C ASP A 3 -13.93 -8.49 19.37
N GLU A 4 -14.78 -8.96 18.47
CA GLU A 4 -14.39 -9.93 17.46
C GLU A 4 -13.31 -9.32 16.59
N GLN A 5 -12.14 -9.98 16.56
CA GLN A 5 -10.98 -9.50 15.85
C GLN A 5 -11.32 -9.35 14.36
N LYS A 6 -11.07 -8.16 13.81
CA LYS A 6 -11.25 -7.87 12.38
C LYS A 6 -9.95 -8.13 11.64
N ALA A 7 -10.05 -8.80 10.50
CA ALA A 7 -8.91 -9.00 9.62
C ALA A 7 -9.26 -8.64 8.17
N PHE A 8 -8.35 -7.92 7.52
CA PHE A 8 -8.40 -7.57 6.11
C PHE A 8 -7.04 -7.89 5.49
N LEU A 9 -6.99 -8.88 4.60
CA LEU A 9 -5.76 -9.31 3.93
C LEU A 9 -5.89 -9.11 2.42
N LEU A 10 -5.04 -8.26 1.87
CA LEU A 10 -4.86 -8.08 0.43
C LEU A 10 -3.55 -8.73 0.00
N ARG A 11 -3.64 -9.68 -0.93
CA ARG A 11 -2.49 -10.26 -1.62
C ARG A 11 -2.49 -9.79 -3.07
N VAL A 12 -1.33 -9.34 -3.53
CA VAL A 12 -1.08 -9.00 -4.93
C VAL A 12 0.01 -9.95 -5.43
N ASP A 13 -0.39 -10.90 -6.27
CA ASP A 13 0.52 -11.85 -6.91
C ASP A 13 0.90 -11.30 -8.28
N VAL A 14 2.17 -10.95 -8.44
CA VAL A 14 2.72 -10.43 -9.70
C VAL A 14 3.42 -11.57 -10.43
N THR A 15 2.87 -11.95 -11.58
CA THR A 15 3.49 -12.89 -12.52
C THR A 15 3.97 -12.12 -13.74
N SER A 16 4.86 -12.70 -14.54
CA SER A 16 5.50 -12.02 -15.68
C SER A 16 4.51 -11.34 -16.65
N ASN A 17 3.28 -11.87 -16.77
CA ASN A 17 2.28 -11.40 -17.72
C ASN A 17 0.94 -11.00 -17.07
N ASN A 18 0.81 -11.09 -15.74
CA ASN A 18 -0.47 -10.79 -15.09
C ASN A 18 -0.29 -10.35 -13.63
N ILE A 19 -1.18 -9.48 -13.18
CA ILE A 19 -1.34 -9.10 -11.78
C ILE A 19 -2.65 -9.71 -11.30
N GLN A 20 -2.56 -10.60 -10.31
CA GLN A 20 -3.72 -11.18 -9.67
C GLN A 20 -3.85 -10.64 -8.25
N THR A 21 -5.05 -10.22 -7.88
CA THR A 21 -5.34 -9.77 -6.52
C THR A 21 -6.29 -10.75 -5.83
N THR A 22 -5.98 -11.10 -4.59
CA THR A 22 -6.84 -11.92 -3.74
C THR A 22 -7.11 -11.18 -2.44
N MET A 23 -8.37 -11.14 -2.03
CA MET A 23 -8.80 -10.49 -0.78
C MET A 23 -9.42 -11.53 0.15
N LYS A 24 -9.03 -11.52 1.43
CA LYS A 24 -9.66 -12.29 2.49
C LYS A 24 -10.07 -11.36 3.61
N THR A 25 -11.29 -11.53 4.11
CA THR A 25 -11.85 -10.71 5.19
C THR A 25 -12.43 -11.60 6.29
N GLN A 26 -12.33 -11.15 7.54
CA GLN A 26 -12.95 -11.76 8.71
C GLN A 26 -13.60 -10.66 9.55
N ASN A 27 -14.90 -10.78 9.81
CA ASN A 27 -15.69 -9.81 10.60
C ASN A 27 -15.62 -8.37 10.04
N VAL A 28 -15.48 -8.24 8.72
CA VAL A 28 -15.41 -6.97 8.00
C VAL A 28 -16.56 -6.91 7.00
N THR A 29 -17.36 -5.85 7.09
CA THR A 29 -18.44 -5.58 6.15
C THR A 29 -17.89 -5.11 4.79
N PRO A 30 -18.65 -5.23 3.70
CA PRO A 30 -18.22 -4.73 2.39
C PRO A 30 -17.84 -3.24 2.39
N GLN A 31 -18.58 -2.40 3.12
CA GLN A 31 -18.30 -0.97 3.22
C GLN A 31 -16.96 -0.69 3.93
N GLU A 32 -16.69 -1.40 5.02
CA GLU A 32 -15.40 -1.32 5.72
C GLU A 32 -14.25 -1.83 4.84
N ALA A 33 -14.46 -2.91 4.09
CA ALA A 33 -13.47 -3.43 3.15
C ALA A 33 -13.10 -2.40 2.07
N ILE A 34 -14.08 -1.66 1.54
CA ILE A 34 -13.83 -0.56 0.60
C ILE A 34 -12.99 0.53 1.28
N GLY A 35 -13.36 0.96 2.49
CA GLY A 35 -12.59 1.94 3.26
C GLY A 35 -11.15 1.49 3.50
N PHE A 36 -10.92 0.22 3.87
CA PHE A 36 -9.58 -0.35 4.05
C PHE A 36 -8.77 -0.34 2.76
N LEU A 37 -9.38 -0.65 1.62
CA LEU A 37 -8.71 -0.60 0.32
C LEU A 37 -8.27 0.82 -0.05
N GLU A 38 -9.13 1.81 0.18
CA GLU A 38 -8.81 3.21 -0.11
C GLU A 38 -7.66 3.72 0.76
N MET A 39 -7.69 3.41 2.07
CA MET A 39 -6.62 3.77 3.00
C MET A 39 -5.30 3.07 2.65
N ALA A 40 -5.33 1.76 2.37
CA ALA A 40 -4.14 1.00 2.00
C ALA A 40 -3.53 1.55 0.70
N LYS A 41 -4.35 1.86 -0.31
CA LYS A 41 -3.89 2.49 -1.57
C LYS A 41 -3.22 3.84 -1.29
N ALA A 42 -3.86 4.72 -0.52
CA ALA A 42 -3.32 6.04 -0.23
C ALA A 42 -1.96 5.93 0.46
N GLN A 43 -1.87 5.12 1.52
CA GLN A 43 -0.64 4.94 2.29
C GLN A 43 0.51 4.36 1.45
N ILE A 44 0.25 3.32 0.64
CA ILE A 44 1.27 2.73 -0.24
C ILE A 44 1.77 3.76 -1.26
N LEU A 45 0.85 4.50 -1.90
CA LEU A 45 1.22 5.50 -2.90
C LEU A 45 2.02 6.65 -2.30
N ASP A 46 1.64 7.11 -1.12
CA ASP A 46 2.32 8.21 -0.44
C ASP A 46 3.73 7.80 0.00
N ASN A 47 3.90 6.60 0.55
CA ASN A 47 5.21 6.05 0.89
C ASN A 47 6.12 5.93 -0.35
N LEU A 48 5.60 5.44 -1.47
CA LEU A 48 6.36 5.35 -2.72
C LEU A 48 6.74 6.73 -3.30
N LYS A 49 5.89 7.75 -3.12
CA LYS A 49 6.20 9.12 -3.53
C LYS A 49 7.26 9.75 -2.63
N GLN A 50 7.18 9.52 -1.31
CA GLN A 50 8.17 10.00 -0.36
C GLN A 50 9.54 9.37 -0.65
N GLY A 51 9.63 8.04 -0.76
CA GLY A 51 10.89 7.37 -1.10
C GLY A 51 11.49 7.85 -2.43
N ARG A 52 10.66 8.14 -3.44
CA ARG A 52 11.15 8.78 -4.67
C ARG A 52 11.72 10.18 -4.42
N LYS A 53 11.03 11.03 -3.64
CA LYS A 53 11.53 12.36 -3.29
C LYS A 53 12.87 12.29 -2.57
N ASP A 54 13.04 11.35 -1.65
CA ASP A 54 14.29 11.17 -0.89
C ASP A 54 15.44 10.79 -1.81
N ILE A 55 15.20 9.86 -2.76
CA ILE A 55 16.18 9.49 -3.80
C ILE A 55 16.53 10.71 -4.68
N PHE A 56 15.53 11.44 -5.18
CA PHE A 56 15.77 12.63 -6.01
C PHE A 56 16.53 13.74 -5.27
N GLN A 57 16.29 13.93 -3.99
CA GLN A 57 17.04 14.89 -3.17
C GLN A 57 18.48 14.46 -2.93
N ALA A 58 18.72 13.16 -2.72
CA ALA A 58 20.08 12.62 -2.61
C ALA A 58 20.88 12.85 -3.91
N PHE A 59 20.29 12.54 -5.07
CA PHE A 59 20.93 12.78 -6.38
C PHE A 59 21.24 14.27 -6.66
N LYS A 60 20.37 15.20 -6.25
CA LYS A 60 20.65 16.64 -6.40
C LYS A 60 21.82 17.12 -5.54
N LYS A 61 21.94 16.61 -4.31
CA LYS A 61 23.07 16.97 -3.44
C LYS A 61 24.41 16.44 -3.94
N GLU A 62 24.43 15.29 -4.62
CA GLU A 62 25.64 14.76 -5.23
C GLU A 62 26.04 15.47 -6.53
N GLY A 63 25.08 16.07 -7.25
CA GLY A 63 25.33 16.78 -8.51
C GLY A 63 25.76 18.26 -8.37
N GLU A 64 25.53 18.88 -7.22
CA GLU A 64 25.90 20.30 -6.96
C GLU A 64 27.30 20.47 -6.34
N GLY A 65 28.08 19.39 -6.26
CA GLY A 65 29.43 19.36 -5.68
C GLY A 65 30.59 19.20 -6.68
N GLN A 66 30.36 19.44 -7.99
CA GLN A 66 31.42 19.47 -9.02
C GLN A 66 31.49 20.82 -9.70
#